data_AF-A0A3M1U2Z1-F1
#
_entry.id   AF-A0A3M1U2Z1-F1
#
_cell.length_a   1.000
_cell.length_b   1.000
_cell.length_c   1.000
_cell.angle_alpha   90.00
_cell.angle_beta   90.00
_cell.angle_gamma   90.00
#
_symmetry.space_group_name_H-M   'P 1'
#
loop_
_entity.id
_entity.type
_entity.pdbx_description
1 polymer ?
#
loop_
_entity_poly.entity_id
_entity_poly.type
_entity_poly.pdbx_seq_one_letter_code
_entity_poly.pdbx_strand_id
1 'polypeptide(L)'
;MMIKNRVHKILYFLLLGCIGACMYKNPKNKTFKLATFPSGQLIDHTYYTLSYNEAHEQAEWVAYELTPGRVYGQLPRHNNFRTDEAVPTGSATPEDYRASGYDRGHLVPAGDMKFDARAMDETFFLSNISPQKKEFNSGIWNELEKLVRKWAIEYEHLYVICGPVLSNPLERIGPNGVSVPSHYYKILFDDRAPETKMIAFLIPHQASDEALINFVVPVDEVEQLTGIDFFPGFDQRLTDSLEANSRVDLWFGRTTTSPAPADLREVQASEAEQYFNQKCRVCGRVVDTHRNASITHLNFEAPYPHQPFSAVIFHAYRKNFDYQPEVLLKGKQVCVQGKIQLHKGKAQIVLRSPEQILLR
;
A
#
# COMPACT_ATOMS: atom_id res chain seq x y z
N MET A 1 -31.61 21.20 -47.40
CA MET A 1 -30.37 21.52 -46.68
C MET A 1 -30.74 22.29 -45.42
N MET A 2 -30.26 21.79 -44.28
CA MET A 2 -30.35 22.30 -42.90
C MET A 2 -31.70 22.26 -42.17
N ILE A 3 -31.65 21.48 -41.08
CA ILE A 3 -32.71 21.07 -40.18
C ILE A 3 -32.75 22.01 -38.96
N LYS A 4 -33.98 22.18 -38.47
CA LYS A 4 -34.47 22.98 -37.37
C LYS A 4 -33.98 22.57 -35.96
N ASN A 5 -34.06 23.57 -35.06
CA ASN A 5 -34.52 23.55 -33.66
C ASN A 5 -33.73 22.77 -32.60
N ARG A 6 -33.36 23.49 -31.52
CA ARG A 6 -34.10 23.44 -30.24
C ARG A 6 -33.59 24.50 -29.25
N VAL A 7 -34.54 25.20 -28.62
CA VAL A 7 -34.33 26.05 -27.45
C VAL A 7 -35.14 25.47 -26.28
N HIS A 8 -34.60 25.67 -25.06
CA HIS A 8 -35.21 25.66 -23.72
C HIS A 8 -35.24 24.36 -22.89
N LYS A 9 -34.42 24.36 -21.82
CA LYS A 9 -34.78 24.34 -20.37
C LYS A 9 -33.47 24.47 -19.55
N ILE A 10 -33.06 25.67 -19.13
CA ILE A 10 -33.26 26.29 -17.80
C ILE A 10 -32.85 25.40 -16.60
N LEU A 11 -31.66 25.72 -16.07
CA LEU A 11 -31.27 26.04 -14.68
C LEU A 11 -31.65 25.07 -13.54
N TYR A 12 -30.64 24.56 -12.82
CA TYR A 12 -30.47 24.79 -11.37
C TYR A 12 -28.99 24.56 -10.99
N PHE A 13 -28.30 25.67 -10.70
CA PHE A 13 -27.12 25.68 -9.84
C PHE A 13 -27.64 25.55 -8.40
N LEU A 14 -27.14 24.60 -7.63
CA LEU A 14 -27.15 24.68 -6.17
C LEU A 14 -25.87 24.05 -5.61
N LEU A 15 -25.09 24.94 -5.03
CA LEU A 15 -23.89 24.76 -4.23
C LEU A 15 -23.90 23.51 -3.33
N LEU A 16 -22.84 22.73 -3.42
CA LEU A 16 -22.06 22.32 -2.25
C LEU A 16 -20.60 22.16 -2.70
N GLY A 17 -19.78 23.10 -2.25
CA GLY A 17 -18.35 23.08 -2.42
C GLY A 17 -17.73 21.93 -1.62
N CYS A 18 -16.92 21.15 -2.33
CA CYS A 18 -15.69 20.50 -1.90
C CYS A 18 -15.11 19.94 -3.20
N ILE A 19 -14.28 20.74 -3.87
CA ILE A 19 -13.45 20.23 -4.97
C ILE A 19 -12.38 19.39 -4.28
N GLY A 20 -12.72 18.14 -3.97
CA GLY A 20 -11.73 17.11 -3.71
C GLY A 20 -11.03 16.85 -5.04
N ALA A 21 -9.80 17.31 -5.18
CA ALA A 21 -8.96 16.85 -6.26
C ALA A 21 -8.73 15.34 -6.08
N CYS A 22 -9.08 14.60 -7.13
CA CYS A 22 -9.30 13.16 -7.09
C CYS A 22 -7.97 12.41 -7.13
N MET A 23 -7.65 11.69 -6.07
CA MET A 23 -7.04 10.36 -6.21
C MET A 23 -7.96 9.53 -7.11
N TYR A 24 -7.54 9.20 -8.33
CA TYR A 24 -8.39 8.46 -9.27
C TYR A 24 -7.82 7.07 -9.52
N LYS A 25 -8.50 6.04 -9.00
CA LYS A 25 -8.31 4.66 -9.47
C LYS A 25 -8.84 4.58 -10.90
N ASN A 26 -7.94 4.37 -11.86
CA ASN A 26 -8.35 4.18 -13.25
C ASN A 26 -9.26 2.93 -13.33
N PRO A 27 -10.51 3.04 -13.82
CA PRO A 27 -11.42 1.90 -13.88
C PRO A 27 -10.94 0.81 -14.86
N LYS A 28 -9.95 1.10 -15.72
CA LYS A 28 -9.30 0.13 -16.61
C LYS A 28 -8.01 -0.46 -16.05
N ASN A 29 -7.27 0.28 -15.21
CA ASN A 29 -6.00 -0.14 -14.64
C ASN A 29 -6.01 0.03 -13.12
N LYS A 30 -5.70 -1.03 -12.36
CA LYS A 30 -5.68 -1.04 -10.88
C LYS A 30 -4.49 -0.25 -10.28
N THR A 31 -4.06 0.83 -10.94
CA THR A 31 -2.88 1.61 -10.59
C THR A 31 -3.27 2.89 -9.88
N PHE A 32 -2.53 3.19 -8.81
CA PHE A 32 -2.52 4.50 -8.18
C PHE A 32 -1.75 5.46 -9.10
N LYS A 33 -2.38 6.58 -9.46
CA LYS A 33 -1.74 7.66 -10.18
C LYS A 33 -1.63 8.86 -9.25
N LEU A 34 -0.39 9.31 -9.04
CA LEU A 34 -0.14 10.62 -8.47
C LEU A 34 -0.46 11.66 -9.54
N ALA A 35 -1.16 12.73 -9.16
CA ALA A 35 -0.95 13.97 -9.87
C ALA A 35 0.47 14.40 -9.47
N THR A 36 1.37 14.62 -10.41
CA THR A 36 2.70 15.22 -10.17
C THR A 36 2.93 16.22 -11.29
N PHE A 37 3.90 17.12 -11.14
CA PHE A 37 4.51 17.80 -12.28
C PHE A 37 5.80 17.05 -12.64
N PRO A 38 5.72 15.88 -13.32
CA PRO A 38 6.91 15.11 -13.62
C PRO A 38 7.81 15.90 -14.58
N SER A 39 9.12 15.85 -14.36
CA SER A 39 10.07 16.31 -15.38
C SER A 39 10.25 15.25 -16.47
N GLY A 40 9.92 13.99 -16.14
CA GLY A 40 9.98 12.84 -17.03
C GLY A 40 8.67 12.45 -17.72
N GLN A 41 8.75 11.40 -18.52
CA GLN A 41 7.63 10.78 -19.23
C GLN A 41 6.90 9.78 -18.34
N LEU A 42 5.57 9.92 -18.21
CA LEU A 42 4.77 8.95 -17.47
C LEU A 42 4.59 7.65 -18.25
N ILE A 43 4.98 6.54 -17.61
CA ILE A 43 4.83 5.17 -18.12
C ILE A 43 3.96 4.39 -17.15
N ASP A 44 2.85 3.86 -17.65
CA ASP A 44 1.92 3.05 -16.86
C ASP A 44 2.17 1.57 -17.10
N HIS A 45 2.54 0.87 -16.03
CA HIS A 45 2.48 -0.58 -15.98
C HIS A 45 1.20 -1.04 -15.26
N THR A 46 1.03 -2.35 -15.11
CA THR A 46 -0.24 -2.90 -14.62
C THR A 46 -0.52 -2.55 -13.16
N TYR A 47 0.53 -2.53 -12.34
CA TYR A 47 0.44 -2.42 -10.88
C TYR A 47 1.27 -1.30 -10.26
N TYR A 48 2.02 -0.57 -11.08
CA TYR A 48 2.77 0.63 -10.73
C TYR A 48 2.84 1.59 -11.93
N THR A 49 3.10 2.86 -11.65
CA THR A 49 3.39 3.89 -12.66
C THR A 49 4.78 4.45 -12.35
N LEU A 50 5.52 4.86 -13.37
CA LEU A 50 6.78 5.57 -13.20
C LEU A 50 6.82 6.85 -14.01
N SER A 51 7.64 7.80 -13.59
CA SER A 51 8.09 8.92 -14.43
C SER A 51 9.51 8.62 -14.90
N TYR A 52 9.68 8.40 -16.20
CA TYR A 52 10.96 8.07 -16.81
C TYR A 52 11.70 9.34 -17.21
N ASN A 53 12.92 9.51 -16.71
CA ASN A 53 13.75 10.66 -17.07
C ASN A 53 14.83 10.22 -18.07
N GLU A 54 14.60 10.56 -19.34
CA GLU A 54 15.48 10.23 -20.46
C GLU A 54 16.93 10.65 -20.23
N ALA A 55 17.15 11.86 -19.69
CA ALA A 55 18.49 12.37 -19.46
C ALA A 55 19.28 11.54 -18.45
N HIS A 56 18.62 10.69 -17.65
CA HIS A 56 19.22 9.83 -16.63
C HIS A 56 19.08 8.34 -16.93
N GLU A 57 18.40 7.97 -18.02
CA GLU A 57 18.09 6.60 -18.44
C GLU A 57 17.44 5.73 -17.33
N GLN A 58 16.68 6.36 -16.43
CA GLN A 58 15.98 5.68 -15.34
C GLN A 58 14.77 6.49 -14.87
N ALA A 59 13.91 5.88 -14.05
CA ALA A 59 12.81 6.62 -13.43
C ALA A 59 13.29 7.64 -12.38
N GLU A 60 12.73 8.84 -12.42
CA GLU A 60 12.89 9.85 -11.34
C GLU A 60 12.01 9.50 -10.12
N TRP A 61 10.90 8.79 -10.34
CA TRP A 61 10.11 8.13 -9.31
C TRP A 61 9.27 6.98 -9.89
N VAL A 62 8.91 6.05 -9.02
CA VAL A 62 7.87 5.04 -9.22
C VAL A 62 6.82 5.16 -8.13
N ALA A 63 5.57 4.86 -8.45
CA ALA A 63 4.43 4.91 -7.53
C ALA A 63 3.60 3.64 -7.60
N TYR A 64 3.28 3.05 -6.45
CA TYR A 64 2.50 1.82 -6.35
C TYR A 64 1.74 1.70 -5.03
N GLU A 65 0.73 0.84 -5.00
CA GLU A 65 0.04 0.45 -3.76
C GLU A 65 0.64 -0.84 -3.20
N LEU A 66 0.75 -0.93 -1.88
CA LEU A 66 1.10 -2.15 -1.16
C LEU A 66 -0.02 -2.52 -0.19
N THR A 67 -0.43 -3.79 -0.23
CA THR A 67 -1.47 -4.33 0.66
C THR A 67 -1.04 -5.70 1.18
N PRO A 68 -1.64 -6.21 2.27
CA PRO A 68 -1.32 -7.55 2.76
C PRO A 68 -1.46 -8.62 1.66
N GLY A 69 -2.47 -8.49 0.80
CA GLY A 69 -2.68 -9.43 -0.32
C GLY A 69 -1.52 -9.44 -1.32
N ARG A 70 -0.86 -8.30 -1.55
CA ARG A 70 0.33 -8.22 -2.42
C ARG A 70 1.55 -8.83 -1.73
N VAL A 71 1.77 -8.51 -0.45
CA VAL A 71 2.93 -8.97 0.35
C VAL A 71 2.93 -10.49 0.58
N TYR A 72 1.76 -11.07 0.87
CA TYR A 72 1.61 -12.51 1.12
C TYR A 72 1.70 -13.38 -0.15
N GLY A 73 1.85 -12.78 -1.32
CA GLY A 73 2.12 -13.49 -2.56
C GLY A 73 3.31 -14.45 -2.44
N GLN A 74 3.24 -15.57 -3.17
CA GLN A 74 4.20 -16.67 -3.11
C GLN A 74 4.87 -16.96 -4.46
N LEU A 75 4.64 -16.13 -5.48
CA LEU A 75 5.28 -16.35 -6.78
C LEU A 75 6.80 -16.18 -6.67
N PRO A 76 7.58 -17.08 -7.30
CA PRO A 76 9.03 -17.01 -7.30
C PRO A 76 9.51 -15.84 -8.16
N ARG A 77 10.74 -15.40 -7.89
CA ARG A 77 11.41 -14.33 -8.61
C ARG A 77 11.99 -14.84 -9.94
N HIS A 78 11.81 -14.11 -11.04
CA HIS A 78 12.24 -14.54 -12.38
C HIS A 78 13.65 -14.07 -12.80
N ASN A 79 14.13 -12.92 -12.31
CA ASN A 79 15.44 -12.36 -12.66
C ASN A 79 15.67 -12.07 -14.15
N ASN A 80 14.59 -11.82 -14.91
CA ASN A 80 14.62 -11.58 -16.36
C ASN A 80 14.72 -10.09 -16.71
N PHE A 81 15.81 -9.45 -16.28
CA PHE A 81 16.09 -8.04 -16.56
C PHE A 81 16.12 -7.75 -18.05
N ARG A 82 15.34 -6.76 -18.48
CA ARG A 82 15.17 -6.42 -19.90
C ARG A 82 14.79 -4.96 -20.10
N THR A 83 15.02 -4.48 -21.32
CA THR A 83 14.56 -3.17 -21.77
C THR A 83 13.04 -3.07 -21.68
N ASP A 84 12.55 -1.88 -21.36
CA ASP A 84 11.14 -1.55 -21.33
C ASP A 84 10.68 -0.97 -22.68
N GLU A 85 9.85 -1.71 -23.39
CA GLU A 85 9.26 -1.29 -24.67
C GLU A 85 8.18 -0.21 -24.51
N ALA A 86 7.69 0.01 -23.28
CA ALA A 86 6.71 1.06 -23.02
C ALA A 86 7.35 2.46 -23.02
N VAL A 87 8.67 2.56 -22.89
CA VAL A 87 9.44 3.81 -22.98
C VAL A 87 9.74 4.12 -24.46
N PRO A 88 9.07 5.10 -25.11
CA PRO A 88 9.18 5.31 -26.55
C PRO A 88 10.55 5.79 -27.03
N THR A 89 11.30 6.45 -26.16
CA THR A 89 12.66 6.90 -26.41
C THR A 89 13.70 5.78 -26.29
N GLY A 90 13.30 4.64 -25.74
CA GLY A 90 14.20 3.58 -25.31
C GLY A 90 14.44 3.67 -23.80
N SER A 91 14.89 2.56 -23.22
CA SER A 91 15.36 2.56 -21.83
C SER A 91 16.70 1.86 -21.74
N ALA A 92 17.35 2.00 -20.58
CA ALA A 92 18.52 1.22 -20.22
C ALA A 92 18.39 -0.27 -20.61
N THR A 93 19.53 -0.86 -20.93
CA THR A 93 19.68 -2.24 -21.40
C THR A 93 20.54 -3.04 -20.41
N PRO A 94 20.52 -4.39 -20.45
CA PRO A 94 21.38 -5.19 -19.59
C PRO A 94 22.88 -4.89 -19.78
N GLU A 95 23.27 -4.38 -20.95
CA GLU A 95 24.64 -4.00 -21.26
C GLU A 95 25.11 -2.81 -20.41
N ASP A 96 24.22 -1.90 -20.02
CA ASP A 96 24.59 -0.73 -19.22
C ASP A 96 25.11 -1.08 -17.82
N TYR A 97 24.64 -2.21 -17.29
CA TYR A 97 25.00 -2.72 -15.98
C TYR A 97 26.13 -3.77 -16.05
N ARG A 98 26.56 -4.16 -17.25
CA ARG A 98 27.57 -5.21 -17.41
C ARG A 98 28.93 -4.68 -16.96
N ALA A 99 29.49 -5.30 -15.93
CA ALA A 99 30.79 -4.93 -15.35
C ALA A 99 30.87 -3.46 -14.86
N SER A 100 29.75 -2.83 -14.53
CA SER A 100 29.70 -1.45 -14.03
C SER A 100 30.12 -1.33 -12.56
N GLY A 101 30.10 -2.43 -11.81
CA GLY A 101 30.29 -2.44 -10.35
C GLY A 101 29.02 -2.17 -9.54
N TYR A 102 27.88 -1.93 -10.21
CA TYR A 102 26.58 -1.68 -9.59
C TYR A 102 25.61 -2.84 -9.81
N ASP A 103 24.79 -3.12 -8.79
CA ASP A 103 23.63 -4.00 -8.90
C ASP A 103 22.50 -3.32 -9.70
N ARG A 104 21.66 -4.17 -10.29
CA ARG A 104 20.36 -3.79 -10.87
C ARG A 104 19.33 -3.64 -9.74
N GLY A 105 19.41 -2.53 -9.03
CA GLY A 105 18.57 -2.20 -7.87
C GLY A 105 17.15 -1.85 -8.28
N HIS A 106 16.15 -2.45 -7.63
CA HIS A 106 14.74 -2.22 -7.95
C HIS A 106 14.22 -0.95 -7.25
N LEU A 107 13.40 -0.15 -7.94
CA LEU A 107 12.59 0.91 -7.33
C LEU A 107 11.24 0.36 -6.82
N VAL A 108 10.55 -0.43 -7.65
CA VAL A 108 9.44 -1.32 -7.26
C VAL A 108 10.01 -2.71 -6.98
N PRO A 109 10.05 -3.17 -5.72
CA PRO A 109 10.69 -4.44 -5.38
C PRO A 109 9.90 -5.64 -5.92
N ALA A 110 10.59 -6.63 -6.49
CA ALA A 110 9.96 -7.89 -6.89
C ALA A 110 9.23 -8.59 -5.71
N GLY A 111 9.75 -8.43 -4.48
CA GLY A 111 9.14 -8.95 -3.25
C GLY A 111 7.77 -8.36 -2.92
N ASP A 112 7.45 -7.18 -3.47
CA ASP A 112 6.17 -6.49 -3.28
C ASP A 112 5.13 -6.93 -4.34
N MET A 113 5.57 -7.64 -5.38
CA MET A 113 4.76 -8.03 -6.56
C MET A 113 4.58 -9.55 -6.71
N LYS A 114 4.77 -10.33 -5.63
CA LYS A 114 4.67 -11.81 -5.63
C LYS A 114 3.25 -12.39 -5.79
N PHE A 115 2.24 -11.54 -5.96
CA PHE A 115 0.82 -11.94 -5.97
C PHE A 115 0.27 -12.20 -7.38
N ASP A 116 0.97 -11.74 -8.42
CA ASP A 116 0.54 -11.81 -9.80
C ASP A 116 1.77 -11.97 -10.71
N ALA A 117 1.70 -12.87 -11.69
CA ALA A 117 2.86 -13.20 -12.53
C ALA A 117 3.29 -12.03 -13.41
N ARG A 118 2.33 -11.22 -13.89
CA ARG A 118 2.61 -10.00 -14.65
C ARG A 118 3.18 -8.93 -13.73
N ALA A 119 2.64 -8.78 -12.52
CA ALA A 119 3.21 -7.84 -11.54
C ALA A 119 4.69 -8.15 -11.25
N MET A 120 5.03 -9.41 -11.02
CA MET A 120 6.40 -9.88 -10.81
C MET A 120 7.28 -9.59 -12.03
N ASP A 121 6.81 -9.97 -13.21
CA ASP A 121 7.56 -9.87 -14.46
C ASP A 121 7.88 -8.41 -14.86
N GLU A 122 6.92 -7.51 -14.66
CA GLU A 122 7.08 -6.07 -14.95
C GLU A 122 8.08 -5.39 -14.00
N THR A 123 8.42 -5.98 -12.83
CA THR A 123 9.46 -5.40 -11.95
C THR A 123 10.89 -5.51 -12.52
N PHE A 124 11.09 -6.34 -13.54
CA PHE A 124 12.39 -6.56 -14.19
C PHE A 124 12.63 -5.68 -15.41
N PHE A 125 11.70 -4.79 -15.75
CA PHE A 125 11.96 -3.74 -16.73
C PHE A 125 13.03 -2.78 -16.22
N LEU A 126 14.02 -2.46 -17.06
CA LEU A 126 15.14 -1.60 -16.68
C LEU A 126 14.73 -0.14 -16.47
N SER A 127 13.54 0.27 -16.90
CA SER A 127 12.90 1.52 -16.49
C SER A 127 12.60 1.58 -14.97
N ASN A 128 12.42 0.44 -14.32
CA ASN A 128 12.25 0.28 -12.86
C ASN A 128 13.58 0.02 -12.12
N ILE A 129 14.72 0.04 -12.82
CA ILE A 129 16.02 -0.30 -12.26
C ILE A 129 16.90 0.94 -12.16
N SER A 130 17.62 1.05 -11.06
CA SER A 130 18.63 2.08 -10.82
C SER A 130 19.96 1.46 -10.37
N PRO A 131 21.13 2.03 -10.72
CA PRO A 131 22.43 1.50 -10.31
C PRO A 131 22.64 1.61 -8.80
N GLN A 132 22.62 0.48 -8.10
CA GLN A 132 22.82 0.44 -6.65
C GLN A 132 24.11 -0.28 -6.25
N LYS A 133 24.88 0.27 -5.30
CA LYS A 133 26.01 -0.42 -4.67
C LYS A 133 25.49 -1.66 -3.96
N LYS A 134 26.22 -2.76 -4.07
CA LYS A 134 25.80 -4.07 -3.56
C LYS A 134 25.49 -4.05 -2.07
N GLU A 135 26.34 -3.38 -1.28
CA GLU A 135 26.21 -3.26 0.17
C GLU A 135 25.01 -2.39 0.57
N PHE A 136 24.66 -1.39 -0.25
CA PHE A 136 23.46 -0.58 -0.07
C PHE A 136 22.19 -1.38 -0.41
N ASN A 137 22.16 -2.00 -1.60
CA ASN A 137 21.02 -2.75 -2.13
C ASN A 137 20.65 -3.95 -1.24
N SER A 138 21.65 -4.75 -0.86
CA SER A 138 21.41 -5.94 -0.02
C SER A 138 21.34 -5.65 1.49
N GLY A 139 21.85 -4.49 1.92
CA GLY A 139 21.84 -3.98 3.29
C GLY A 139 20.65 -3.06 3.57
N ILE A 140 20.94 -1.80 3.94
CA ILE A 140 19.96 -0.83 4.47
C ILE A 140 18.73 -0.63 3.57
N TRP A 141 18.88 -0.71 2.24
CA TRP A 141 17.75 -0.56 1.33
C TRP A 141 16.78 -1.75 1.43
N ASN A 142 17.29 -2.97 1.46
CA ASN A 142 16.49 -4.18 1.67
C ASN A 142 15.88 -4.22 3.08
N GLU A 143 16.54 -3.66 4.09
CA GLU A 143 15.96 -3.48 5.43
C GLU A 143 14.75 -2.54 5.40
N LEU A 144 14.87 -1.40 4.70
CA LEU A 144 13.76 -0.49 4.48
C LEU A 144 12.61 -1.21 3.76
N GLU A 145 12.88 -1.93 2.67
CA GLU A 145 11.84 -2.69 1.96
C GLU A 145 11.12 -3.72 2.86
N LYS A 146 11.85 -4.41 3.75
CA LYS A 146 11.24 -5.33 4.72
C LYS A 146 10.35 -4.58 5.72
N LEU A 147 10.80 -3.43 6.20
CA LEU A 147 10.01 -2.58 7.10
C LEU A 147 8.72 -2.09 6.42
N VAL A 148 8.81 -1.61 5.18
CA VAL A 148 7.64 -1.18 4.40
C VAL A 148 6.63 -2.32 4.21
N ARG A 149 7.09 -3.54 3.90
CA ARG A 149 6.20 -4.72 3.83
C ARG A 149 5.53 -5.04 5.17
N LYS A 150 6.26 -4.93 6.28
CA LYS A 150 5.70 -5.10 7.63
C LYS A 150 4.61 -4.06 7.90
N TRP A 151 4.88 -2.79 7.61
CA TRP A 151 3.90 -1.72 7.77
C TRP A 151 2.70 -1.87 6.83
N ALA A 152 2.87 -2.31 5.59
CA ALA A 152 1.73 -2.57 4.70
C ALA A 152 0.82 -3.70 5.22
N ILE A 153 1.38 -4.67 5.96
CA ILE A 153 0.58 -5.69 6.66
C ILE A 153 -0.16 -5.05 7.85
N GLU A 154 0.57 -4.34 8.70
CA GLU A 154 0.03 -3.73 9.93
C GLU A 154 -1.05 -2.66 9.65
N TYR A 155 -0.81 -1.88 8.61
CA TYR A 155 -1.64 -0.76 8.18
C TYR A 155 -2.61 -1.17 7.06
N GLU A 156 -2.71 -2.45 6.68
CA GLU A 156 -3.66 -2.95 5.67
C GLU A 156 -3.56 -2.35 4.24
N HIS A 157 -2.93 -1.19 4.06
CA HIS A 157 -2.73 -0.45 2.82
C HIS A 157 -1.62 0.59 3.01
N LEU A 158 -0.77 0.76 2.00
CA LEU A 158 0.18 1.86 1.87
C LEU A 158 0.26 2.31 0.41
N TYR A 159 0.31 3.63 0.20
CA TYR A 159 0.84 4.22 -1.02
C TYR A 159 2.35 4.37 -0.88
N VAL A 160 3.09 3.93 -1.89
CA VAL A 160 4.56 3.97 -1.90
C VAL A 160 5.02 4.76 -3.12
N ILE A 161 5.82 5.79 -2.88
CA ILE A 161 6.60 6.51 -3.88
C ILE A 161 8.06 6.21 -3.61
N CYS A 162 8.83 5.91 -4.64
CA CYS A 162 10.23 5.54 -4.51
C CYS A 162 11.03 6.09 -5.67
N GLY A 163 12.23 6.60 -5.43
CA GLY A 163 13.05 7.10 -6.51
C GLY A 163 14.48 7.42 -6.09
N PRO A 164 15.35 7.66 -7.07
CA PRO A 164 16.67 8.24 -6.87
C PRO A 164 16.61 9.78 -6.79
N VAL A 165 17.57 10.38 -6.10
CA VAL A 165 17.83 11.83 -6.24
C VAL A 165 18.72 12.05 -7.46
N LEU A 166 18.15 12.67 -8.50
CA LEU A 166 18.78 12.91 -9.80
C LEU A 166 19.31 14.34 -9.99
N SER A 167 19.52 15.06 -8.89
CA SER A 167 20.14 16.40 -8.89
C SER A 167 21.68 16.30 -8.87
N ASN A 168 22.36 17.26 -9.50
CA ASN A 168 23.84 17.40 -9.61
C ASN A 168 24.49 16.60 -10.74
N PRO A 169 25.73 16.91 -11.15
CA PRO A 169 26.51 16.02 -12.00
C PRO A 169 26.69 14.66 -11.33
N LEU A 170 26.15 13.63 -11.97
CA LEU A 170 26.22 12.23 -11.53
C LEU A 170 27.24 11.46 -12.38
N GLU A 171 27.88 10.47 -11.76
CA GLU A 171 28.57 9.40 -12.48
C GLU A 171 27.57 8.70 -13.42
N ARG A 172 28.05 8.16 -14.53
CA ARG A 172 27.24 7.42 -15.50
C ARG A 172 27.88 6.08 -15.82
N ILE A 173 27.05 5.07 -16.01
CA ILE A 173 27.47 3.72 -16.41
C ILE A 173 26.87 3.35 -17.77
N GLY A 174 27.55 2.44 -18.47
CA GLY A 174 27.01 1.84 -19.68
C GLY A 174 27.04 2.73 -20.93
N PRO A 175 26.76 2.14 -22.11
CA PRO A 175 26.69 2.87 -23.38
C PRO A 175 25.59 3.93 -23.43
N ASN A 176 24.46 3.73 -22.73
CA ASN A 176 23.36 4.70 -22.68
C ASN A 176 23.59 5.79 -21.61
N GLY A 177 24.58 5.61 -20.74
CA GLY A 177 24.97 6.62 -19.74
C GLY A 177 23.97 6.72 -18.59
N VAL A 178 23.56 5.58 -18.02
CA VAL A 178 22.65 5.52 -16.86
C VAL A 178 23.28 6.22 -15.68
N SER A 179 22.58 7.21 -15.12
CA SER A 179 23.11 7.99 -14.00
C SER A 179 23.21 7.14 -12.72
N VAL A 180 24.24 7.35 -11.92
CA VAL A 180 24.42 6.74 -10.60
C VAL A 180 23.99 7.76 -9.54
N PRO A 181 22.85 7.56 -8.87
CA PRO A 181 22.33 8.51 -7.88
C PRO A 181 23.24 8.60 -6.65
N SER A 182 23.22 9.75 -5.97
CA SER A 182 23.93 9.91 -4.69
C SER A 182 23.08 9.49 -3.48
N HIS A 183 21.76 9.51 -3.63
CA HIS A 183 20.78 9.18 -2.60
C HIS A 183 19.58 8.49 -3.24
N TYR A 184 18.86 7.72 -2.42
CA TYR A 184 17.55 7.18 -2.76
C TYR A 184 16.53 7.61 -1.71
N TYR A 185 15.31 7.82 -2.14
CA TYR A 185 14.21 8.14 -1.26
C TYR A 185 13.05 7.16 -1.39
N LYS A 186 12.27 7.05 -0.31
CA LYS A 186 10.98 6.35 -0.31
C LYS A 186 10.00 7.09 0.56
N ILE A 187 8.88 7.50 -0.02
CA ILE A 187 7.78 8.19 0.65
C ILE A 187 6.63 7.19 0.82
N LEU A 188 6.10 7.10 2.03
CA LEU A 188 4.97 6.24 2.36
C LEU A 188 3.82 7.11 2.83
N PHE A 189 2.63 6.81 2.32
CA PHE A 189 1.40 7.47 2.71
C PHE A 189 0.33 6.45 3.09
N ASP A 190 -0.20 6.59 4.31
CA ASP A 190 -1.36 5.86 4.82
C ASP A 190 -2.51 6.88 4.90
N ASP A 191 -3.48 6.74 3.99
CA ASP A 191 -4.58 7.70 3.80
C ASP A 191 -5.76 7.45 4.77
N ARG A 192 -5.67 6.42 5.63
CA ARG A 192 -6.80 5.96 6.42
C ARG A 192 -7.06 6.86 7.62
N ALA A 193 -8.27 7.42 7.65
CA ALA A 193 -8.80 8.09 8.82
C ALA A 193 -8.98 7.12 10.01
N PRO A 194 -8.85 7.59 11.27
CA PRO A 194 -8.57 8.98 11.66
C PRO A 194 -7.07 9.35 11.71
N GLU A 195 -6.16 8.41 11.48
CA GLU A 195 -4.70 8.59 11.59
C GLU A 195 -4.01 8.62 10.21
N THR A 196 -4.43 9.54 9.34
CA THR A 196 -3.72 9.78 8.07
C THR A 196 -2.28 10.21 8.39
N LYS A 197 -1.30 9.57 7.76
CA LYS A 197 0.11 9.81 8.08
C LYS A 197 1.02 9.57 6.88
N MET A 198 2.14 10.26 6.90
CA MET A 198 3.17 10.21 5.87
C MET A 198 4.55 10.04 6.52
N ILE A 199 5.50 9.44 5.80
CA ILE A 199 6.90 9.40 6.19
C ILE A 199 7.77 9.30 4.94
N ALA A 200 8.89 10.01 4.92
CA ALA A 200 9.92 9.85 3.92
C ALA A 200 11.21 9.32 4.53
N PHE A 201 11.90 8.50 3.76
CA PHE A 201 13.29 8.12 3.99
C PHE A 201 14.14 8.73 2.90
N LEU A 202 15.31 9.26 3.26
CA LEU A 202 16.34 9.71 2.34
C LEU A 202 17.66 9.07 2.76
N ILE A 203 18.13 8.09 1.99
CA ILE A 203 19.28 7.27 2.37
C ILE A 203 20.44 7.55 1.40
N PRO A 204 21.63 7.94 1.90
CA PRO A 204 22.84 8.05 1.10
C PRO A 204 23.19 6.73 0.42
N HIS A 205 23.62 6.81 -0.84
CA HIS A 205 23.93 5.66 -1.67
C HIS A 205 25.30 5.03 -1.30
N GLN A 206 25.34 4.39 -0.13
CA GLN A 206 26.51 3.73 0.45
C GLN A 206 26.10 2.67 1.47
N ALA A 207 27.05 1.82 1.88
CA ALA A 207 26.83 0.89 2.98
C ALA A 207 26.48 1.65 4.29
N SER A 208 25.55 1.10 5.07
CA SER A 208 25.15 1.64 6.37
C SER A 208 24.56 0.55 7.25
N ASP A 209 24.93 0.56 8.53
CA ASP A 209 24.34 -0.25 9.59
C ASP A 209 23.54 0.61 10.60
N GLU A 210 23.35 1.89 10.29
CA GLU A 210 22.56 2.83 11.10
C GLU A 210 21.07 2.47 11.11
N ALA A 211 20.39 2.82 12.20
CA ALA A 211 18.95 2.57 12.31
C ALA A 211 18.15 3.37 11.27
N LEU A 212 17.16 2.73 10.63
CA LEU A 212 16.33 3.36 9.59
C LEU A 212 15.68 4.68 10.01
N ILE A 213 15.35 4.84 11.29
CA ILE A 213 14.78 6.07 11.85
C ILE A 213 15.72 7.29 11.68
N ASN A 214 17.04 7.07 11.61
CA ASN A 214 18.04 8.12 11.42
C ASN A 214 18.04 8.70 10.00
N PHE A 215 17.36 8.04 9.05
CA PHE A 215 17.24 8.48 7.66
C PHE A 215 15.86 9.07 7.35
N VAL A 216 15.03 9.30 8.37
CA VAL A 216 13.71 9.90 8.18
C VAL A 216 13.88 11.40 7.99
N VAL A 217 13.25 11.92 6.94
CA VAL A 217 13.21 13.35 6.61
C VAL A 217 11.77 13.81 6.36
N PRO A 218 11.49 15.12 6.36
CA PRO A 218 10.25 15.66 5.83
C PRO A 218 10.12 15.36 4.33
N VAL A 219 8.90 15.28 3.80
CA VAL A 219 8.69 15.14 2.36
C VAL A 219 9.17 16.39 1.63
N ASP A 220 8.96 17.58 2.21
CA ASP A 220 9.47 18.86 1.71
C ASP A 220 10.98 18.81 1.40
N GLU A 221 11.77 18.08 2.20
CA GLU A 221 13.21 17.94 1.97
C GLU A 221 13.50 17.12 0.71
N VAL A 222 12.72 16.06 0.47
CA VAL A 222 12.80 15.26 -0.76
C VAL A 222 12.36 16.10 -1.96
N GLU A 223 11.30 16.89 -1.83
CA GLU A 223 10.83 17.80 -2.89
C GLU A 223 11.85 18.86 -3.25
N GLN A 224 12.50 19.47 -2.25
CA GLN A 224 13.57 20.44 -2.45
C GLN A 224 14.77 19.85 -3.21
N LEU A 225 15.14 18.60 -2.89
CA LEU A 225 16.26 17.92 -3.56
C LEU A 225 15.93 17.44 -4.96
N THR A 226 14.68 17.04 -5.21
CA THR A 226 14.26 16.45 -6.48
C THR A 226 13.65 17.46 -7.44
N GLY A 227 13.13 18.58 -6.93
CA GLY A 227 12.31 19.53 -7.69
C GLY A 227 10.92 18.99 -8.05
N ILE A 228 10.47 17.92 -7.39
CA ILE A 228 9.20 17.23 -7.69
C ILE A 228 8.21 17.52 -6.59
N ASP A 229 7.02 18.01 -6.97
CA ASP A 229 5.84 18.06 -6.11
C ASP A 229 5.11 16.71 -6.22
N PHE A 230 5.13 15.93 -5.13
CA PHE A 230 4.57 14.58 -5.11
C PHE A 230 3.06 14.57 -4.89
N PHE A 231 2.47 15.63 -4.30
CA PHE A 231 1.05 15.70 -3.95
C PHE A 231 0.34 17.01 -4.35
N PRO A 232 0.51 17.54 -5.59
CA PRO A 232 -0.03 18.83 -6.06
C PRO A 232 -1.56 18.93 -6.05
N GLY A 233 -2.24 17.79 -5.92
CA GLY A 233 -3.69 17.66 -5.97
C GLY A 233 -4.34 17.31 -4.62
N PHE A 234 -3.62 17.33 -3.51
CA PHE A 234 -4.21 17.10 -2.19
C PHE A 234 -4.70 18.40 -1.55
N ASP A 235 -5.53 18.31 -0.50
CA ASP A 235 -5.92 19.49 0.29
C ASP A 235 -4.65 20.11 0.87
N GLN A 236 -4.25 21.27 0.34
CA GLN A 236 -2.99 21.93 0.65
C GLN A 236 -2.74 22.04 2.16
N ARG A 237 -3.78 22.26 2.98
CA ARG A 237 -3.61 22.34 4.44
C ARG A 237 -3.25 21.01 5.09
N LEU A 238 -3.78 19.92 4.57
CA LEU A 238 -3.47 18.57 5.04
C LEU A 238 -2.07 18.16 4.54
N THR A 239 -1.76 18.49 3.29
CA THR A 239 -0.45 18.24 2.67
C THR A 239 0.67 18.99 3.37
N ASP A 240 0.57 20.32 3.52
CA ASP A 240 1.57 21.17 4.19
C ASP A 240 1.87 20.66 5.62
N SER A 241 0.84 20.17 6.32
CA SER A 241 1.02 19.62 7.66
C SER A 241 1.67 18.24 7.67
N LEU A 242 1.43 17.41 6.66
CA LEU A 242 1.98 16.04 6.58
C LEU A 242 3.40 16.03 6.02
N GLU A 243 3.68 16.86 5.02
CA GLU A 243 4.96 16.90 4.33
C GLU A 243 6.04 17.57 5.18
N ALA A 244 5.69 18.60 5.93
CA ALA A 244 6.61 19.30 6.84
C ALA A 244 6.95 18.52 8.12
N ASN A 245 6.17 17.49 8.50
CA ASN A 245 6.30 16.82 9.79
C ASN A 245 6.65 15.33 9.67
N SER A 246 7.88 14.98 10.02
CA SER A 246 8.32 13.59 10.21
C SER A 246 7.76 13.01 11.52
N ARG A 247 6.48 12.62 11.53
CA ARG A 247 5.80 12.00 12.68
C ARG A 247 6.25 10.55 12.91
N VAL A 248 7.54 10.36 13.20
CA VAL A 248 8.18 9.06 13.44
C VAL A 248 7.49 8.26 14.55
N ASP A 249 6.85 8.92 15.51
CA ASP A 249 6.05 8.29 16.56
C ASP A 249 4.89 7.45 16.01
N LEU A 250 4.26 7.88 14.91
CA LEU A 250 3.14 7.16 14.27
C LEU A 250 3.57 5.89 13.52
N TRP A 251 4.88 5.75 13.28
CA TRP A 251 5.50 4.69 12.46
C TRP A 251 6.39 3.75 13.29
N PHE A 252 7.26 4.31 14.12
CA PHE A 252 8.24 3.60 14.96
C PHE A 252 7.83 3.49 16.43
N GLY A 253 6.92 4.36 16.91
CA GLY A 253 6.49 4.41 18.32
C GLY A 253 5.59 3.26 18.77
N ARG A 254 5.31 2.27 17.90
CA ARG A 254 4.53 1.07 18.26
C ARG A 254 5.45 -0.02 18.81
N THR A 255 5.96 0.16 20.04
CA THR A 255 6.68 -0.87 20.81
C THR A 255 5.75 -2.01 21.22
N THR A 256 5.58 -3.07 20.42
CA THR A 256 4.93 -4.37 20.78
C THR A 256 3.55 -4.35 21.45
N THR A 257 2.97 -3.19 21.68
CA THR A 257 1.56 -2.96 21.85
C THR A 257 1.18 -2.28 20.56
N SER A 258 0.59 -3.07 19.65
CA SER A 258 -0.36 -2.54 18.69
C SER A 258 -1.11 -1.40 19.40
N PRO A 259 -1.12 -0.15 18.89
CA PRO A 259 -1.98 0.84 19.51
C PRO A 259 -3.35 0.21 19.49
N ALA A 260 -3.99 0.19 20.66
CA ALA A 260 -5.37 -0.21 20.76
C ALA A 260 -6.08 0.46 19.59
N PRO A 261 -6.62 -0.31 18.62
CA PRO A 261 -7.22 0.26 17.43
C PRO A 261 -8.26 1.24 17.95
N ALA A 262 -8.11 2.54 17.65
CA ALA A 262 -8.93 3.64 18.16
C ALA A 262 -10.25 3.11 18.70
N ASP A 263 -10.36 2.97 20.03
CA ASP A 263 -11.15 1.93 20.70
C ASP A 263 -12.39 1.55 19.88
N LEU A 264 -12.24 0.47 19.09
CA LEU A 264 -13.30 0.08 18.16
C LEU A 264 -14.58 0.02 18.96
N ARG A 265 -15.59 0.80 18.54
CA ARG A 265 -16.86 0.88 19.25
C ARG A 265 -17.30 -0.52 19.62
N GLU A 266 -17.34 -0.77 20.93
CA GLU A 266 -17.79 -2.04 21.46
C GLU A 266 -19.31 -2.07 21.36
N VAL A 267 -19.84 -3.10 20.71
CA VAL A 267 -21.26 -3.28 20.46
C VAL A 267 -21.66 -4.69 20.90
N GLN A 268 -22.86 -4.84 21.45
CA GLN A 268 -23.38 -6.17 21.77
C GLN A 268 -23.74 -6.91 20.47
N ALA A 269 -23.59 -8.23 20.48
CA ALA A 269 -23.95 -9.08 19.34
C ALA A 269 -25.43 -8.92 18.94
N SER A 270 -26.31 -8.66 19.89
CA SER A 270 -27.73 -8.31 19.68
C SER A 270 -27.96 -7.03 18.87
N GLU A 271 -27.01 -6.09 18.89
CA GLU A 271 -27.14 -4.77 18.25
C GLU A 271 -26.32 -4.65 16.96
N ALA A 272 -25.52 -5.67 16.64
CA ALA A 272 -24.53 -5.60 15.57
C ALA A 272 -25.10 -5.18 14.20
N GLU A 273 -26.34 -5.54 13.89
CA GLU A 273 -27.00 -5.17 12.63
C GLU A 273 -27.10 -3.64 12.42
N GLN A 274 -27.29 -2.87 13.50
CA GLN A 274 -27.38 -1.40 13.45
C GLN A 274 -26.07 -0.74 12.98
N TYR A 275 -24.97 -1.47 13.07
CA TYR A 275 -23.63 -1.02 12.73
C TYR A 275 -23.14 -1.60 11.40
N PHE A 276 -24.07 -1.94 10.49
CA PHE A 276 -23.75 -2.40 9.15
C PHE A 276 -22.69 -1.51 8.48
N ASN A 277 -21.71 -2.16 7.84
CA ASN A 277 -20.61 -1.52 7.11
C ASN A 277 -19.60 -0.75 8.00
N GLN A 278 -19.77 -0.74 9.33
CA GLN A 278 -18.82 -0.16 10.28
C GLN A 278 -17.82 -1.22 10.80
N LYS A 279 -16.61 -0.77 11.19
CA LYS A 279 -15.62 -1.61 11.89
C LYS A 279 -15.89 -1.46 13.39
N CYS A 280 -16.28 -2.56 14.05
CA CYS A 280 -16.66 -2.56 15.47
C CYS A 280 -16.00 -3.73 16.20
N ARG A 281 -16.03 -3.68 17.53
CA ARG A 281 -15.76 -4.83 18.40
C ARG A 281 -17.11 -5.39 18.86
N VAL A 282 -17.53 -6.50 18.27
CA VAL A 282 -18.81 -7.15 18.60
C VAL A 282 -18.59 -8.16 19.72
N CYS A 283 -19.22 -7.96 20.87
CA CYS A 283 -19.08 -8.83 22.03
C CYS A 283 -20.35 -9.63 22.28
N GLY A 284 -20.19 -10.87 22.75
CA GLY A 284 -21.31 -11.70 23.17
C GLY A 284 -20.85 -13.11 23.53
N ARG A 285 -21.79 -13.93 23.99
CA ARG A 285 -21.52 -15.34 24.28
C ARG A 285 -21.66 -16.16 23.01
N VAL A 286 -20.68 -17.00 22.70
CA VAL A 286 -20.80 -17.97 21.60
C VAL A 286 -21.66 -19.14 22.08
N VAL A 287 -22.92 -19.20 21.64
CA VAL A 287 -23.89 -20.21 22.10
C VAL A 287 -23.85 -21.47 21.24
N ASP A 288 -23.61 -21.31 19.95
CA ASP A 288 -23.60 -22.41 18.99
C ASP A 288 -22.44 -22.25 18.00
N THR A 289 -21.93 -23.38 17.52
CA THR A 289 -20.78 -23.42 16.61
C THR A 289 -20.99 -24.52 15.60
N HIS A 290 -20.75 -24.23 14.33
CA HIS A 290 -20.85 -25.20 13.25
C HIS A 290 -19.64 -25.11 12.34
N ARG A 291 -18.98 -26.24 12.07
CA ARG A 291 -17.90 -26.32 11.07
C ARG A 291 -18.25 -27.32 9.98
N ASN A 292 -18.03 -26.94 8.73
CA ASN A 292 -17.97 -27.84 7.58
C ASN A 292 -16.68 -27.61 6.79
N ALA A 293 -16.56 -28.22 5.62
CA ALA A 293 -15.38 -28.09 4.77
C ALA A 293 -15.10 -26.63 4.32
N SER A 294 -16.15 -25.82 4.17
CA SER A 294 -16.08 -24.49 3.57
C SER A 294 -16.02 -23.35 4.59
N ILE A 295 -16.66 -23.51 5.75
CA ILE A 295 -16.87 -22.43 6.71
C ILE A 295 -17.00 -22.94 8.15
N THR A 296 -16.50 -22.12 9.07
CA THR A 296 -16.75 -22.24 10.51
C THR A 296 -17.61 -21.07 10.96
N HIS A 297 -18.76 -21.37 11.55
CA HIS A 297 -19.67 -20.42 12.17
C HIS A 297 -19.51 -20.43 13.68
N LEU A 298 -19.46 -19.24 14.26
CA LEU A 298 -19.58 -18.98 15.68
C LEU A 298 -20.82 -18.10 15.87
N ASN A 299 -21.90 -18.67 16.39
CA ASN A 299 -23.20 -18.01 16.55
C ASN A 299 -23.29 -17.42 17.96
N PHE A 300 -23.54 -16.11 18.03
CA PHE A 300 -23.55 -15.36 19.28
C PHE A 300 -24.97 -15.26 19.83
N GLU A 301 -25.10 -15.31 21.16
CA GLU A 301 -26.33 -15.08 21.96
C GLU A 301 -27.48 -16.09 21.79
N ALA A 302 -27.65 -16.69 20.62
CA ALA A 302 -28.64 -17.74 20.37
C ALA A 302 -28.10 -18.74 19.33
N PRO A 303 -28.62 -19.99 19.30
CA PRO A 303 -28.25 -20.95 18.27
C PRO A 303 -28.78 -20.54 16.89
N TYR A 304 -28.20 -21.10 15.83
CA TYR A 304 -28.78 -20.98 14.50
C TYR A 304 -30.21 -21.58 14.46
N PRO A 305 -31.19 -20.95 13.76
CA PRO A 305 -31.12 -19.71 12.99
C PRO A 305 -31.68 -18.50 13.76
N HIS A 306 -31.49 -18.41 15.08
CA HIS A 306 -32.04 -17.31 15.90
C HIS A 306 -30.97 -16.34 16.39
N GLN A 307 -29.70 -16.58 16.06
CA GLN A 307 -28.60 -15.71 16.43
C GLN A 307 -28.72 -14.33 15.76
N PRO A 308 -28.55 -13.23 16.51
CA PRO A 308 -28.49 -11.87 15.95
C PRO A 308 -27.18 -11.59 15.21
N PHE A 309 -26.10 -12.29 15.58
CA PHE A 309 -24.77 -12.09 14.98
C PHE A 309 -24.02 -13.41 14.82
N SER A 310 -23.20 -13.50 13.78
CA SER A 310 -22.28 -14.63 13.54
C SER A 310 -20.87 -14.15 13.24
N ALA A 311 -19.87 -14.73 13.89
CA ALA A 311 -18.49 -14.63 13.40
C ALA A 311 -18.20 -15.83 12.49
N VAL A 312 -17.61 -15.60 11.32
CA VAL A 312 -17.37 -16.64 10.33
C VAL A 312 -15.91 -16.73 9.93
N ILE A 313 -15.38 -17.95 9.84
CA ILE A 313 -14.04 -18.23 9.33
C ILE A 313 -14.20 -19.08 8.07
N PHE A 314 -13.90 -18.50 6.91
CA PHE A 314 -13.87 -19.27 5.66
C PHE A 314 -12.68 -20.23 5.62
N HIS A 315 -12.81 -21.33 4.86
CA HIS A 315 -11.77 -22.34 4.69
C HIS A 315 -10.38 -21.75 4.41
N ALA A 316 -10.30 -20.74 3.53
CA ALA A 316 -9.05 -20.07 3.15
C ALA A 316 -8.28 -19.46 4.34
N TYR A 317 -8.98 -19.07 5.42
CA TYR A 317 -8.41 -18.45 6.61
C TYR A 317 -8.23 -19.43 7.76
N ARG A 318 -8.81 -20.64 7.69
CA ARG A 318 -8.78 -21.60 8.80
C ARG A 318 -7.36 -22.00 9.21
N LYS A 319 -6.43 -22.05 8.24
CA LYS A 319 -5.00 -22.33 8.45
C LYS A 319 -4.27 -21.30 9.32
N ASN A 320 -4.84 -20.11 9.48
CA ASN A 320 -4.25 -19.04 10.31
C ASN A 320 -4.54 -19.23 11.80
N PHE A 321 -5.43 -20.16 12.17
CA PHE A 321 -5.80 -20.48 13.55
C PHE A 321 -5.12 -21.80 13.94
N ASP A 322 -4.14 -21.72 14.83
CA ASP A 322 -3.39 -22.84 15.41
C ASP A 322 -4.22 -23.66 16.42
N TYR A 323 -5.38 -23.14 16.83
CA TYR A 323 -6.39 -23.85 17.63
C TYR A 323 -7.65 -24.19 16.82
N GLN A 324 -8.65 -24.80 17.47
CA GLN A 324 -9.99 -25.04 16.92
C GLN A 324 -10.99 -24.03 17.49
N PRO A 325 -11.26 -22.90 16.79
CA PRO A 325 -12.16 -21.85 17.30
C PRO A 325 -13.55 -22.38 17.63
N GLU A 326 -14.08 -23.29 16.81
CA GLU A 326 -15.38 -23.94 17.00
C GLU A 326 -15.47 -24.75 18.30
N VAL A 327 -14.35 -25.30 18.77
CA VAL A 327 -14.30 -26.06 20.04
C VAL A 327 -13.97 -25.12 21.20
N LEU A 328 -12.92 -24.31 21.05
CA LEU A 328 -12.37 -23.49 22.12
C LEU A 328 -13.31 -22.37 22.56
N LEU A 329 -14.06 -21.79 21.63
CA LEU A 329 -14.86 -20.59 21.89
C LEU A 329 -16.31 -20.93 22.28
N LYS A 330 -16.78 -22.16 22.04
CA LYS A 330 -18.14 -22.56 22.38
C LYS A 330 -18.40 -22.38 23.87
N GLY A 331 -19.48 -21.67 24.18
CA GLY A 331 -19.92 -21.36 25.55
C GLY A 331 -19.21 -20.18 26.20
N LYS A 332 -18.16 -19.61 25.60
CA LYS A 332 -17.36 -18.52 26.17
C LYS A 332 -17.91 -17.13 25.83
N GLN A 333 -17.59 -16.16 26.68
CA GLN A 333 -17.75 -14.74 26.37
C GLN A 333 -16.58 -14.31 25.48
N VAL A 334 -16.89 -13.79 24.30
CA VAL A 334 -15.91 -13.45 23.28
C VAL A 334 -16.25 -12.10 22.67
N CYS A 335 -15.23 -11.30 22.38
CA CYS A 335 -15.34 -10.15 21.51
C CYS A 335 -14.61 -10.44 20.20
N VAL A 336 -15.22 -10.07 19.08
CA VAL A 336 -14.60 -10.18 17.76
C VAL A 336 -14.55 -8.82 17.08
N GLN A 337 -13.45 -8.55 16.38
CA GLN A 337 -13.24 -7.27 15.71
C GLN A 337 -13.19 -7.42 14.20
N GLY A 338 -13.84 -6.48 13.52
CA GLY A 338 -13.87 -6.45 12.07
C GLY A 338 -15.03 -5.62 11.53
N LYS A 339 -15.14 -5.60 10.20
CA LYS A 339 -16.21 -4.91 9.51
C LYS A 339 -17.49 -5.74 9.55
N ILE A 340 -18.59 -5.17 10.06
CA ILE A 340 -19.89 -5.82 10.09
C ILE A 340 -20.48 -5.85 8.68
N GLN A 341 -20.89 -7.04 8.25
CA GLN A 341 -21.52 -7.31 6.96
C GLN A 341 -22.88 -7.98 7.20
N LEU A 342 -23.77 -7.93 6.21
CA LEU A 342 -25.02 -8.69 6.23
C LEU A 342 -24.90 -9.92 5.34
N HIS A 343 -25.29 -11.08 5.87
CA HIS A 343 -25.47 -12.30 5.10
C HIS A 343 -26.85 -12.88 5.38
N LYS A 344 -27.67 -12.97 4.32
CA LYS A 344 -29.08 -13.41 4.41
C LYS A 344 -29.87 -12.66 5.50
N GLY A 345 -29.65 -11.34 5.59
CA GLY A 345 -30.32 -10.47 6.55
C GLY A 345 -29.78 -10.55 7.99
N LYS A 346 -28.61 -11.15 8.22
CA LYS A 346 -27.99 -11.23 9.56
C LYS A 346 -26.62 -10.61 9.61
N ALA A 347 -26.32 -9.93 10.71
CA ALA A 347 -25.01 -9.34 10.94
C ALA A 347 -23.92 -10.42 11.10
N GLN A 348 -22.77 -10.19 10.48
CA GLN A 348 -21.61 -11.05 10.63
C GLN A 348 -20.28 -10.30 10.50
N ILE A 349 -19.24 -10.85 11.11
CA ILE A 349 -17.83 -10.48 10.85
C ILE A 349 -17.10 -11.68 10.28
N VAL A 350 -16.31 -11.45 9.22
CA VAL A 350 -15.38 -12.43 8.69
C VAL A 350 -14.07 -12.35 9.46
N LEU A 351 -13.71 -13.45 10.11
CA LEU A 351 -12.46 -13.62 10.84
C LEU A 351 -11.42 -14.26 9.90
N ARG A 352 -10.32 -13.53 9.69
CA ARG A 352 -9.19 -13.90 8.84
C ARG A 352 -8.00 -14.38 9.66
N SER A 353 -7.90 -13.99 10.92
CA SER A 353 -6.77 -14.29 11.79
C SER A 353 -7.19 -14.34 13.27
N PRO A 354 -6.43 -15.01 14.15
CA PRO A 354 -6.76 -15.15 15.57
C PRO A 354 -6.74 -13.81 16.33
N GLU A 355 -5.98 -12.81 15.88
CA GLU A 355 -5.91 -11.48 16.49
C GLU A 355 -7.25 -10.74 16.44
N GLN A 356 -8.18 -11.17 15.57
CA GLN A 356 -9.54 -10.63 15.54
C GLN A 356 -10.43 -11.16 16.67
N ILE A 357 -9.94 -12.07 17.52
CA ILE A 357 -10.70 -12.70 18.61
C ILE A 357 -10.08 -12.30 19.94
N LEU A 358 -10.91 -11.78 20.84
CA LEU A 358 -10.54 -11.38 22.19
C LEU A 358 -11.39 -12.21 23.17
N LEU A 359 -10.73 -13.04 23.99
CA LEU A 359 -11.39 -13.74 25.08
C LEU A 359 -11.65 -12.75 26.22
N ARG A 360 -12.84 -12.84 26.83
CA ARG A 360 -13.22 -12.05 28.01
C ARG A 360 -13.25 -12.92 29.27
#